data_AF-A0A7C7ILV5-F1
#
_entry.id   AF-A0A7C7ILV5-F1
#
_cell.length_a   1.000
_cell.length_b   1.000
_cell.length_c   1.000
_cell.angle_alpha   90.00
_cell.angle_beta   90.00
_cell.angle_gamma   90.00
#
_symmetry.space_group_name_H-M   'P 1'
#
loop_
_entity.id
_entity.type
_entity.pdbx_description
1 polymer ?
#
loop_
_entity_poly.entity_id
_entity_poly.type
_entity_poly.pdbx_seq_one_letter_code
_entity_poly.pdbx_strand_id
1 'polypeptide(L)' 'MNRTINKVAVIGSGIMGSGIACHFANIGVEVLLLDIVPRELNEKEQKKGLTLEDKEVRNRIVNDSLQNSLKSK' A
#
# COMPACT_ATOMS: atom_id res chain seq x y z
N MET A 1 -22.44 5.12 23.80
CA MET A 1 -22.64 4.32 22.58
C MET A 1 -21.27 3.86 22.11
N ASN A 2 -21.00 2.56 22.08
CA ASN A 2 -19.74 2.03 21.57
C ASN A 2 -19.87 1.80 20.08
N ARG A 3 -18.98 2.40 19.28
CA ARG A 3 -18.92 2.19 17.82
C ARG A 3 -17.77 1.26 17.50
N THR A 4 -18.08 0.06 17.01
CA THR A 4 -17.07 -0.89 16.57
C THR A 4 -16.54 -0.51 15.19
N ILE A 5 -15.22 -0.40 15.05
CA ILE A 5 -14.54 -0.19 13.77
C ILE A 5 -14.08 -1.55 13.26
N ASN A 6 -14.65 -1.98 12.13
CA ASN A 6 -14.27 -3.26 11.48
C ASN A 6 -13.42 -3.05 10.22
N LYS A 7 -13.39 -1.82 9.68
CA LYS A 7 -12.67 -1.46 8.45
C LYS A 7 -11.98 -0.12 8.63
N VAL A 8 -10.74 -0.02 8.15
CA VAL A 8 -9.92 1.21 8.18
C VAL A 8 -9.28 1.44 6.82
N ALA A 9 -9.34 2.67 6.32
CA ALA A 9 -8.53 3.10 5.18
C ALA A 9 -7.37 3.96 5.69
N VAL A 10 -6.15 3.63 5.25
CA VAL A 10 -4.94 4.39 5.54
C VAL A 10 -4.43 4.99 4.23
N ILE A 11 -4.30 6.32 4.19
CA ILE A 11 -3.83 7.05 3.01
C ILE A 11 -2.38 7.48 3.25
N GLY A 12 -1.47 6.95 2.45
CA GLY A 12 -0.03 7.05 2.59
C GLY A 12 0.58 5.74 3.09
N SER A 13 1.51 5.17 2.31
CA SER A 13 2.17 3.89 2.60
C SER A 13 3.60 4.04 3.14
N GLY A 14 4.06 5.26 3.41
CA GLY A 14 5.37 5.48 4.06
C GLY A 14 5.50 4.77 5.42
N ILE A 15 6.66 4.89 6.07
CA ILE A 15 7.01 4.14 7.30
C ILE A 15 5.89 4.17 8.35
N MET A 16 5.33 5.37 8.64
CA MET A 16 4.25 5.51 9.61
C MET A 16 2.94 4.89 9.13
N GLY A 17 2.55 5.14 7.88
CA GLY A 17 1.27 4.69 7.33
C GLY A 17 1.17 3.16 7.23
N SER A 18 2.24 2.53 6.73
CA SER A 18 2.31 1.06 6.72
C SER A 18 2.37 0.47 8.12
N GLY A 19 3.05 1.13 9.07
CA GLY A 19 3.04 0.71 10.48
C GLY A 19 1.64 0.74 11.10
N ILE A 20 0.91 1.84 10.93
CA ILE A 20 -0.48 1.97 11.41
C ILE A 20 -1.38 0.91 10.77
N ALA A 21 -1.25 0.70 9.45
CA ALA A 21 -2.00 -0.33 8.74
C ALA A 21 -1.72 -1.73 9.30
N CYS A 22 -0.46 -2.07 9.55
CA CYS A 22 -0.08 -3.34 10.15
C CYS A 22 -0.64 -3.50 11.58
N HIS A 23 -0.68 -2.45 12.39
CA HIS A 23 -1.26 -2.53 13.73
C HIS A 23 -2.75 -2.88 13.71
N PHE A 24 -3.52 -2.28 12.80
CA PHE A 24 -4.94 -2.63 12.62
C PHE A 24 -5.12 -4.04 12.04
N ALA A 25 -4.32 -4.42 11.04
CA ALA A 25 -4.37 -5.75 10.46
C ALA A 25 -4.05 -6.84 11.50
N ASN A 26 -3.08 -6.59 12.38
CA ASN A 26 -2.67 -7.52 13.44
C ASN A 26 -3.78 -7.81 14.46
N ILE A 27 -4.70 -6.87 14.68
CA ILE A 27 -5.86 -7.05 15.56
C ILE A 27 -7.11 -7.55 14.82
N GLY A 28 -6.99 -7.93 13.55
CA GLY A 28 -8.06 -8.52 12.75
C GLY A 28 -9.02 -7.51 12.10
N VAL A 29 -8.64 -6.22 12.03
CA VAL A 29 -9.41 -5.20 11.31
C VAL A 29 -9.07 -5.26 9.82
N GLU A 30 -10.08 -5.12 8.96
CA GLU A 30 -9.87 -5.04 7.50
C GLU A 30 -9.24 -3.69 7.15
N VAL A 31 -8.07 -3.71 6.50
CA VAL A 31 -7.32 -2.49 6.18
C VAL A 31 -7.18 -2.30 4.68
N LEU A 32 -7.57 -1.11 4.21
CA LEU A 32 -7.28 -0.63 2.87
C LEU A 32 -6.12 0.38 2.93
N LEU A 33 -4.94 -0.02 2.48
CA LEU A 33 -3.78 0.86 2.37
C LEU A 33 -3.73 1.45 0.94
N LEU A 34 -3.63 2.77 0.84
CA LEU A 34 -3.59 3.51 -0.43
C LEU A 34 -2.36 4.42 -0.47
N ASP A 35 -1.82 4.62 -1.66
CA ASP A 35 -0.80 5.64 -1.90
C ASP A 35 -1.03 6.30 -3.27
N ILE A 36 -0.23 7.32 -3.58
CA ILE A 36 -0.23 7.99 -4.86
C ILE A 36 0.15 7.05 -5.99
N VAL A 37 -0.33 7.36 -7.20
CA VAL A 37 0.12 6.68 -8.42
C VAL A 37 1.50 7.20 -8.84
N PRO A 38 2.36 6.35 -9.42
CA PRO A 38 3.60 6.81 -10.02
C PRO A 38 3.35 7.81 -11.16
N ARG A 39 4.26 8.78 -11.31
CA ARG A 39 4.23 9.76 -12.41
C ARG A 39 5.05 9.31 -13.62
N GLU A 40 5.89 8.31 -13.45
CA GLU A 40 6.80 7.80 -14.46
C GLU A 40 7.02 6.30 -14.30
N LEU A 41 7.34 5.66 -15.43
CA LEU A 41 7.70 4.25 -15.49
C LEU A 41 9.15 4.05 -15.10
N ASN A 42 9.44 3.00 -14.36
CA ASN A 42 10.83 2.59 -14.11
C ASN A 42 11.36 1.76 -15.29
N GLU A 43 12.68 1.53 -15.32
CA GLU A 43 13.31 0.75 -16.40
C GLU A 43 12.75 -0.68 -16.54
N LYS A 44 12.34 -1.30 -15.44
CA LYS A 44 11.79 -2.67 -15.46
C LYS A 44 10.41 -2.70 -16.13
N GLU A 45 9.59 -1.70 -15.85
CA GLU A 45 8.26 -1.55 -16.44
C GLU A 45 8.34 -1.20 -17.91
N GLN A 46 9.26 -0.29 -18.27
CA GLN A 46 9.52 0.05 -19.67
C GLN A 46 9.96 -1.20 -20.47
N LYS A 47 10.88 -2.01 -19.92
CA LYS A 47 11.30 -3.28 -20.54
C LYS A 47 10.18 -4.32 -20.65
N LYS A 48 9.20 -4.27 -19.76
CA LYS A 48 8.00 -5.13 -19.78
C LYS A 48 6.89 -4.59 -20.71
N GLY A 49 7.05 -3.40 -21.29
CA GLY A 49 6.03 -2.76 -22.13
C GLY A 49 4.80 -2.31 -21.34
N LEU A 50 4.94 -2.06 -20.03
CA LEU A 50 3.85 -1.56 -19.19
C LEU A 50 3.62 -0.06 -19.39
N THR A 51 2.44 0.38 -19.00
CA THR A 51 1.96 1.76 -19.06
C THR A 51 1.59 2.28 -17.67
N LEU A 52 1.42 3.60 -17.53
CA LEU A 52 0.99 4.20 -16.25
C LEU A 52 -0.44 3.78 -15.84
N GLU A 53 -1.22 3.21 -16.74
CA GLU A 53 -2.58 2.73 -16.45
C GLU A 53 -2.60 1.28 -15.93
N ASP A 54 -1.51 0.54 -16.09
CA ASP A 54 -1.44 -0.83 -15.62
C ASP A 54 -1.50 -0.89 -14.10
N LYS A 55 -2.35 -1.78 -13.57
CA LYS A 55 -2.58 -1.93 -12.12
C LYS A 55 -1.29 -2.19 -11.34
N GLU A 56 -0.36 -2.97 -11.92
CA GLU A 56 0.95 -3.24 -11.33
C GLU A 56 1.73 -1.94 -11.11
N VAL A 57 1.73 -1.05 -12.10
CA VAL A 57 2.40 0.25 -12.03
C VAL A 57 1.66 1.17 -11.05
N ARG A 58 0.34 1.32 -11.19
CA ARG A 58 -0.49 2.20 -10.34
C ARG A 58 -0.35 1.88 -8.86
N ASN A 59 -0.22 0.60 -8.51
CA ASN A 59 -0.12 0.14 -7.13
C ASN A 59 1.32 -0.10 -6.66
N ARG A 60 2.34 0.16 -7.50
CA ARG A 60 3.74 -0.16 -7.16
C ARG A 60 4.18 0.42 -5.83
N ILE A 61 3.93 1.71 -5.60
CA ILE A 61 4.40 2.43 -4.40
C ILE A 61 3.84 1.78 -3.13
N VAL A 62 2.52 1.55 -3.08
CA VAL A 62 1.89 0.94 -1.91
C VAL A 62 2.32 -0.52 -1.71
N ASN A 63 2.47 -1.27 -2.79
CA ASN A 63 2.90 -2.66 -2.72
C ASN A 63 4.34 -2.78 -2.24
N ASP A 64 5.25 -1.95 -2.75
CA ASP A 64 6.66 -1.95 -2.35
C ASP A 64 6.79 -1.60 -0.86
N SER A 65 6.09 -0.56 -0.41
CA SER A 65 6.04 -0.19 1.01
C SER A 65 5.50 -1.30 1.90
N LEU A 66 4.38 -1.93 1.52
CA LEU A 66 3.79 -3.04 2.26
C LEU A 66 4.76 -4.22 2.36
N GLN A 67 5.40 -4.61 1.24
CA GLN A 67 6.38 -5.69 1.23
C GLN A 67 7.58 -5.40 2.13
N ASN A 68 8.04 -4.14 2.18
CA ASN A 68 9.11 -3.74 3.08
C ASN A 68 8.67 -3.84 4.55
N SER A 69 7.47 -3.38 4.89
CA SER A 69 6.93 -3.49 6.25
C SER A 69 6.74 -4.93 6.71
N LEU A 70 6.32 -5.84 5.83
CA LEU A 70 6.17 -7.26 6.15
C LEU A 70 7.51 -7.97 6.41
N LYS A 71 8.60 -7.49 5.81
CA LYS A 71 9.96 -8.03 6.00
C LYS A 71 10.65 -7.50 7.24
N SER A 72 10.22 -6.35 7.74
CA SER A 72 10.72 -5.73 8.96
C SER A 72 10.20 -6.47 10.20
N LYS A 73 10.77 -7.65 10.47
CA LYS A 73 10.57 -8.41 11.71
C LYS A 73 11.57 -7.98 12.79
#